data_AF-A0A965RGD9-F1
#
_entry.id   AF-A0A965RGD9-F1
#
_cell.length_a   1.000
_cell.length_b   1.000
_cell.length_c   1.000
_cell.angle_alpha   90.00
_cell.angle_beta   90.00
_cell.angle_gamma   90.00
#
_symmetry.space_group_name_H-M   'P 1'
#
loop_
_entity.id
_entity.type
_entity.pdbx_description
1 polymer ?
#
loop_
_entity_poly.entity_id
_entity_poly.type
_entity_poly.pdbx_seq_one_letter_code
_entity_poly.pdbx_strand_id
1 'polypeptide(L)'
;MAQTEADVWGKIKNGAKLVCKPDEPNFCLNVHVSCAGKTNYQAFAFGLKTTSNKGSLSVTKEFDQFSELYASANVEWAADNSYILISPANGKGYIKMFQNGKYVFRYYPPNQEGIMSLGVCE
;
A
#
# COMPACT_ATOMS: atom_id res chain seq x y z
N MET A 1 10.49 24.84 16.36
CA MET A 1 9.22 24.10 16.55
C MET A 1 8.95 23.38 15.25
N ALA A 2 9.31 22.09 15.15
CA ALA A 2 9.14 21.31 13.93
C ALA A 2 7.69 20.80 13.88
N GLN A 3 6.95 21.29 12.89
CA GLN A 3 5.57 20.90 12.61
C GLN A 3 5.51 19.43 12.17
N THR A 4 4.85 18.59 12.96
CA THR A 4 4.00 17.45 12.55
C THR A 4 4.47 16.66 11.31
N GLU A 5 5.53 15.86 11.45
CA GLU A 5 5.49 14.52 10.85
C GLU A 5 4.34 13.81 11.58
N ALA A 6 3.19 13.68 10.94
CA ALA A 6 2.10 12.88 11.47
C ALA A 6 2.67 11.51 11.84
N ASP A 7 2.55 11.11 13.10
CA ASP A 7 3.07 9.84 13.60
C ASP A 7 2.32 8.67 12.95
N VAL A 8 2.65 8.38 11.69
CA VAL A 8 2.06 7.32 10.87
C VAL A 8 2.24 5.98 11.57
N TRP A 9 3.37 5.77 12.24
CA TRP A 9 3.59 4.58 13.08
C TRP A 9 2.69 4.53 14.30
N GLY A 10 2.48 5.63 15.02
CA GLY A 10 1.50 5.71 16.09
C GLY A 10 0.09 5.41 15.58
N LYS A 11 -0.31 5.97 14.44
CA LYS A 11 -1.60 5.69 13.80
C LYS A 11 -1.76 4.20 13.47
N ILE A 12 -0.75 3.59 12.85
CA ILE A 12 -0.72 2.18 12.46
C ILE A 12 -0.78 1.26 13.68
N LYS A 13 0.06 1.50 14.70
CA LYS A 13 0.07 0.69 15.92
C LYS A 13 -1.26 0.78 16.68
N ASN A 14 -1.93 1.93 16.62
CA ASN A 14 -3.20 2.15 17.30
C ASN A 14 -4.43 1.71 16.48
N GLY A 15 -4.26 1.10 15.31
CA GLY A 15 -5.41 0.68 14.51
C GLY A 15 -6.16 1.82 13.81
N ALA A 16 -5.56 2.99 13.70
CA ALA A 16 -6.17 4.11 12.99
C ALA A 16 -6.23 3.82 11.48
N LYS A 17 -7.24 4.40 10.84
CA LYS A 17 -7.39 4.36 9.39
C LYS A 17 -6.53 5.46 8.78
N LEU A 18 -5.63 5.08 7.89
CA LEU A 18 -4.88 5.97 7.03
C LEU A 18 -5.56 6.10 5.67
N VAL A 19 -5.44 7.26 5.03
CA VAL A 19 -5.86 7.45 3.65
C VAL A 19 -4.62 7.56 2.77
N CYS A 20 -4.48 6.62 1.84
CA CYS A 20 -3.36 6.52 0.92
C CYS A 20 -3.77 7.01 -0.47
N LYS A 21 -3.02 7.97 -1.02
CA LYS A 21 -3.27 8.56 -2.34
C LYS A 21 -2.08 8.27 -3.27
N PRO A 22 -2.31 7.80 -4.50
CA PRO A 22 -1.23 7.59 -5.46
C PRO A 22 -0.69 8.92 -6.00
N ASP A 23 0.61 8.98 -6.29
CA ASP A 23 1.29 10.15 -6.87
C ASP A 23 0.92 10.34 -8.35
N GLU A 24 0.64 9.23 -9.05
CA GLU A 24 0.25 9.21 -10.46
C GLU A 24 -1.17 8.64 -10.62
N PRO A 25 -1.95 9.09 -11.61
CA PRO A 25 -3.31 8.61 -11.85
C PRO A 25 -3.37 7.18 -12.41
N ASN A 26 -2.25 6.64 -12.88
CA ASN A 26 -2.16 5.32 -13.48
C ASN A 26 -1.10 4.48 -12.79
N PHE A 27 -1.33 3.17 -12.73
CA PHE A 27 -0.28 2.24 -12.34
C PHE A 27 0.87 2.25 -13.35
N CYS A 28 2.06 1.96 -12.86
CA CYS A 28 3.25 1.72 -13.67
C CYS A 28 3.47 0.23 -13.89
N LEU A 29 4.06 -0.13 -15.03
CA LEU A 29 4.62 -1.46 -15.23
C LEU A 29 5.83 -1.65 -14.31
N ASN A 30 5.84 -2.76 -13.58
CA ASN A 30 6.88 -3.10 -12.63
C ASN A 30 7.93 -3.99 -13.31
N VAL A 31 9.03 -3.40 -13.78
CA VAL A 31 10.13 -4.19 -14.35
C VAL A 31 11.12 -4.63 -13.28
N HIS A 32 11.61 -3.75 -12.39
CA HIS A 32 12.47 -4.20 -11.27
C HIS A 32 12.42 -3.27 -10.04
N VAL A 33 12.54 -1.94 -10.20
CA VAL A 33 12.53 -0.99 -9.06
C VAL A 33 11.99 0.40 -9.39
N SER A 34 11.65 0.65 -10.65
CA SER A 34 11.23 1.95 -11.19
C SER A 34 10.04 1.79 -12.14
N CYS A 35 9.25 2.86 -12.28
CA CYS A 35 8.19 2.93 -13.28
C CYS A 35 8.80 2.80 -14.68
N ALA A 36 8.58 1.67 -15.36
CA ALA A 36 9.11 1.42 -16.71
C ALA A 36 8.18 1.89 -17.83
N GLY A 37 6.96 2.33 -17.49
CA GLY A 37 5.95 2.82 -18.41
C GLY A 37 4.59 2.92 -17.73
N LYS A 38 3.75 3.88 -18.18
CA LYS A 38 2.38 4.03 -17.69
C LYS A 38 1.51 2.89 -18.24
N THR A 39 0.73 2.28 -17.37
CA THR A 39 -0.32 1.34 -17.78
C THR A 39 -1.62 2.09 -18.08
N ASN A 40 -2.55 1.42 -18.75
CA ASN A 40 -3.92 1.93 -18.90
C ASN A 40 -4.78 1.67 -17.65
N TYR A 41 -4.23 1.03 -16.61
CA TYR A 41 -4.95 0.77 -15.36
C TYR A 41 -4.85 2.01 -14.45
N GLN A 42 -6.00 2.49 -13.99
CA GLN A 42 -6.06 3.61 -13.06
C GLN A 42 -5.53 3.19 -11.70
N ALA A 43 -4.61 3.98 -11.14
CA ALA A 43 -4.27 3.91 -9.73
C ALA A 43 -5.42 4.50 -8.92
N PHE A 44 -5.56 4.05 -7.68
CA PHE A 44 -6.69 4.43 -6.83
C PHE A 44 -6.22 4.81 -5.44
N ALA A 45 -6.96 5.72 -4.83
CA ALA A 45 -6.82 5.97 -3.41
C ALA A 45 -7.44 4.83 -2.60
N PHE A 46 -6.85 4.51 -1.46
CA PHE A 46 -7.34 3.46 -0.57
C PHE A 46 -7.21 3.86 0.88
N GLY A 47 -8.14 3.39 1.71
CA GLY A 47 -8.01 3.41 3.15
C GLY A 47 -7.23 2.20 3.61
N LEU A 48 -6.25 2.39 4.49
CA LEU A 48 -5.51 1.30 5.12
C LEU A 48 -5.79 1.30 6.62
N LYS A 49 -6.15 0.14 7.16
CA LYS A 49 -6.22 -0.09 8.60
C LYS A 49 -5.30 -1.25 8.94
N THR A 50 -4.43 -1.06 9.91
CA THR A 50 -3.43 -2.07 10.31
C THR A 50 -3.41 -2.23 11.81
N THR A 51 -3.02 -3.40 12.29
CA THR A 51 -2.66 -3.68 13.67
C THR A 51 -1.23 -4.24 13.66
N SER A 52 -0.72 -4.70 14.81
CA SER A 52 0.65 -5.21 14.93
C SER A 52 1.01 -6.30 13.91
N ASN A 53 0.05 -7.13 13.47
CA ASN A 53 0.29 -8.27 12.58
C ASN A 53 -0.76 -8.46 11.48
N LYS A 54 -1.82 -7.65 11.44
CA LYS A 54 -2.90 -7.78 10.46
C LYS A 54 -3.24 -6.44 9.83
N GLY A 55 -3.72 -6.49 8.60
CA GLY A 55 -4.14 -5.31 7.86
C GLY A 55 -5.40 -5.57 7.05
N SER A 56 -6.11 -4.50 6.76
CA SER A 56 -7.18 -4.47 5.78
C SER A 56 -7.13 -3.20 4.96
N LEU A 57 -7.58 -3.32 3.72
CA LEU A 57 -7.67 -2.23 2.76
C LEU A 57 -9.15 -1.98 2.44
N SER A 58 -9.50 -0.72 2.25
CA SER A 58 -10.83 -0.31 1.82
C SER A 58 -10.70 0.61 0.60
N VAL A 59 -11.39 0.29 -0.48
CA VAL A 59 -11.39 1.08 -1.72
C VAL A 59 -12.80 1.44 -2.15
N THR A 60 -12.92 2.25 -3.20
CA THR A 60 -14.21 2.48 -3.86
C THR A 60 -14.69 1.20 -4.54
N LYS A 61 -16.01 1.13 -4.78
CA LYS A 61 -16.69 -0.06 -5.33
C LYS A 61 -16.11 -0.56 -6.65
N GLU A 62 -15.56 0.35 -7.47
CA GLU A 62 -14.91 0.03 -8.75
C GLU A 62 -13.66 -0.86 -8.57
N PHE A 63 -13.03 -0.82 -7.39
CA PHE A 63 -11.79 -1.53 -7.08
C PHE A 63 -11.97 -2.61 -6.01
N ASP A 64 -13.21 -3.00 -5.68
CA ASP A 64 -13.52 -3.79 -4.48
C ASP A 64 -12.80 -5.16 -4.39
N GLN A 65 -12.38 -5.70 -5.54
CA GLN A 65 -11.47 -6.86 -5.61
C GLN A 65 -10.21 -6.70 -4.73
N PHE A 66 -9.71 -5.47 -4.56
CA PHE A 66 -8.56 -5.18 -3.71
C PHE A 66 -8.93 -5.14 -2.22
N SER A 67 -10.16 -4.72 -1.86
CA SER A 67 -10.67 -4.84 -0.49
C SER A 67 -10.68 -6.31 -0.07
N GLU A 68 -11.22 -7.19 -0.94
CA GLU A 68 -11.30 -8.63 -0.71
C GLU A 68 -9.91 -9.27 -0.62
N LEU A 69 -9.02 -8.90 -1.56
CA LEU A 69 -7.64 -9.40 -1.61
C LEU A 69 -6.88 -9.14 -0.31
N TYR A 70 -7.10 -7.98 0.32
CA TYR A 70 -6.42 -7.55 1.53
C TYR A 70 -7.27 -7.70 2.80
N ALA A 71 -8.45 -8.33 2.76
CA ALA A 71 -9.37 -8.44 3.90
C ALA A 71 -8.75 -9.12 5.14
N SER A 72 -7.69 -9.91 4.95
CA SER A 72 -6.92 -10.55 6.02
C SER A 72 -5.41 -10.48 5.74
N ALA A 73 -4.94 -9.32 5.30
CA ALA A 73 -3.54 -9.11 4.99
C ALA A 73 -2.66 -9.32 6.22
N ASN A 74 -1.47 -9.86 6.00
CA ASN A 74 -0.43 -9.98 7.02
C ASN A 74 0.38 -8.69 7.06
N VAL A 75 0.79 -8.27 8.26
CA VAL A 75 1.66 -7.11 8.47
C VAL A 75 2.97 -7.58 9.08
N GLU A 76 4.07 -7.24 8.43
CA GLU A 76 5.43 -7.53 8.88
C GLU A 76 6.20 -6.23 9.04
N TRP A 77 6.87 -6.07 10.18
CA TRP A 77 7.72 -4.92 10.46
C TRP A 77 9.16 -5.25 10.10
N ALA A 78 9.84 -4.34 9.41
CA ALA A 78 11.27 -4.45 9.24
C ALA A 78 11.98 -4.46 10.60
N ALA A 79 13.07 -5.22 10.73
CA ALA A 79 13.79 -5.35 12.00
C ALA A 79 14.32 -4.00 12.53
N ASP A 80 14.61 -3.07 11.64
CA ASP A 80 15.06 -1.71 11.93
C ASP A 80 13.89 -0.70 12.05
N ASN A 81 12.64 -1.16 11.94
CA ASN A 81 11.42 -0.34 11.89
C ASN A 81 11.40 0.73 10.78
N SER A 82 12.23 0.59 9.74
CA SER A 82 12.29 1.56 8.63
C SER A 82 11.05 1.50 7.73
N TYR A 83 10.41 0.34 7.64
CA TYR A 83 9.19 0.12 6.88
C TYR A 83 8.33 -1.02 7.45
N ILE A 84 7.08 -1.08 7.00
CA ILE A 84 6.22 -2.27 7.13
C ILE A 84 5.89 -2.82 5.75
N LEU A 85 5.65 -4.13 5.69
CA LEU A 85 5.07 -4.81 4.55
C LEU A 85 3.68 -5.31 4.91
N ILE A 86 2.70 -4.92 4.11
CA ILE A 86 1.34 -5.46 4.17
C ILE A 86 1.14 -6.34 2.95
N SER A 87 0.99 -7.65 3.14
CA SER A 87 0.84 -8.62 2.04
C SER A 87 -0.51 -9.34 2.12
N PRO A 88 -1.22 -9.54 1.00
CA PRO A 88 -2.41 -10.36 0.98
C PRO A 88 -2.06 -11.83 1.27
N ALA A 89 -2.99 -12.59 1.84
CA ALA A 89 -2.75 -13.97 2.26
C ALA A 89 -2.35 -14.91 1.12
N ASN A 90 -2.71 -14.57 -0.12
CA ASN A 90 -2.39 -15.35 -1.32
C ASN A 90 -1.07 -14.93 -2.01
N GLY A 91 -0.31 -13.99 -1.44
CA GLY A 91 0.99 -13.56 -1.96
C GLY A 91 0.96 -12.75 -3.27
N LYS A 92 -0.22 -12.32 -3.76
CA LYS A 92 -0.36 -11.61 -5.05
C LYS A 92 0.05 -10.13 -5.01
N GLY A 93 1.06 -9.77 -4.23
CA GLY A 93 1.50 -8.38 -4.11
C GLY A 93 1.91 -8.00 -2.70
N TYR A 94 2.14 -6.71 -2.50
CA TYR A 94 2.36 -6.13 -1.18
C TYR A 94 2.20 -4.61 -1.21
N ILE A 95 2.02 -4.02 -0.04
CA ILE A 95 2.15 -2.59 0.21
C ILE A 95 3.34 -2.41 1.15
N LYS A 96 4.39 -1.77 0.66
CA LYS A 96 5.52 -1.36 1.49
C LYS A 96 5.28 0.06 1.92
N MET A 97 5.18 0.31 3.22
CA MET A 97 4.99 1.66 3.76
C MET A 97 6.19 2.06 4.60
N PHE A 98 6.63 3.30 4.45
CA PHE A 98 7.76 3.88 5.17
C PHE A 98 7.25 4.76 6.31
N GLN A 99 8.14 5.04 7.27
CA GLN A 99 7.83 5.89 8.43
C GLN A 99 7.31 7.28 8.07
N ASN A 100 7.76 7.83 6.94
CA ASN A 100 7.33 9.14 6.44
C ASN A 100 5.98 9.11 5.69
N GLY A 101 5.23 8.01 5.77
CA GLY A 101 3.94 7.84 5.10
C GLY A 101 4.03 7.48 3.62
N LYS A 102 5.21 7.51 2.99
CA LYS A 102 5.36 7.05 1.61
C LYS A 102 5.04 5.57 1.50
N TYR A 103 4.42 5.16 0.39
CA TYR A 103 4.16 3.75 0.13
C TYR A 103 4.53 3.33 -1.29
N VAL A 104 4.75 2.02 -1.44
CA VAL A 104 4.85 1.31 -2.70
C VAL A 104 3.80 0.21 -2.69
N PHE A 105 2.80 0.32 -3.56
CA PHE A 105 1.84 -0.75 -3.82
C PHE A 105 2.35 -1.58 -5.00
N ARG A 106 2.41 -2.90 -4.86
CA ARG A 106 2.68 -3.85 -5.94
C ARG A 106 1.58 -4.90 -6.00
N TYR A 107 1.15 -5.22 -7.20
CA TYR A 107 0.19 -6.29 -7.47
C TYR A 107 0.65 -7.12 -8.66
N TYR A 108 0.51 -8.44 -8.56
CA TYR A 108 0.92 -9.38 -9.60
C TYR A 108 -0.34 -10.10 -10.13
N PRO A 109 -0.95 -9.62 -11.22
CA PRO A 109 -2.08 -10.29 -11.83
C PRO A 109 -1.65 -11.64 -12.43
N PRO A 110 -2.51 -12.66 -12.46
CA PRO A 110 -2.21 -13.91 -13.14
C PRO A 110 -1.91 -13.66 -14.62
N ASN A 111 -0.81 -14.22 -15.13
CA ASN A 111 -0.41 -14.17 -16.54
C ASN A 111 -0.20 -12.75 -17.11
N GLN A 112 0.10 -11.76 -16.27
CA GLN A 112 0.38 -10.39 -16.69
C GLN A 112 1.62 -9.85 -15.98
N GLU A 113 2.21 -8.80 -16.54
CA GLU A 113 3.27 -8.07 -15.85
C GLU A 113 2.74 -7.43 -14.55
N GLY A 114 3.58 -7.39 -13.53
CA GLY A 114 3.23 -6.76 -12.27
C GLY A 114 2.96 -5.27 -12.45
N ILE A 115 2.00 -4.74 -11.70
CA ILE A 115 1.70 -3.32 -11.65
C ILE A 115 2.20 -2.73 -10.33
N MET A 116 2.60 -1.47 -10.35
CA MET A 116 3.02 -0.74 -9.16
C MET A 116 2.46 0.68 -9.11
N SER A 117 2.18 1.15 -7.89
CA SER A 117 1.86 2.54 -7.61
C SER A 117 2.72 3.03 -6.45
N LEU A 118 3.04 4.33 -6.49
CA LEU A 118 3.75 5.05 -5.43
C LEU A 118 2.80 6.13 -4.91
N GLY A 119 2.94 6.51 -3.65
CA GLY A 119 2.13 7.56 -3.08
C GLY A 119 2.43 7.85 -1.63
N VAL A 120 1.51 8.54 -0.98
CA VAL A 120 1.60 8.93 0.43
C VAL A 120 0.32 8.55 1.17
N CYS A 121 0.48 8.08 2.41
CA CYS A 121 -0.58 7.82 3.37
C CYS A 121 -0.53 8.83 4.51
N GLU A 122 -1.69 9.35 4.89
CA GLU A 122 -1.87 10.34 5.97
C GLU A 122 -3.01 9.97 6.94
#